data_AF-A0A1D2AIB8-F1
#
_entry.id   AF-A0A1D2AIB8-F1
#
_cell.length_a   1.000
_cell.length_b   1.000
_cell.length_c   1.000
_cell.angle_alpha   90.00
_cell.angle_beta   90.00
_cell.angle_gamma   90.00
#
_symmetry.space_group_name_H-M   'P 1'
#
loop_
_entity.id
_entity.type
_entity.pdbx_description
1 polymer ?
#
loop_
_entity_poly.entity_id
_entity_poly.type
_entity_poly.pdbx_seq_one_letter_code
_entity_poly.pdbx_strand_id
1 'polypeptide(L)'
;QLGSAHEVQRFQRDVDETKDWIQEKDDALAADDCGHDLRSVQTLQRKHEGLERDLAALGDRIHQLDDTAGRLVNTHPESSETTITKQKEIIQEWTRLTTKAKARKEKLLDSYDLQRFLADYRDLTSWINSMMALVSSDELASDVTGAEALLERHLEHRT
;
A
#
# COMPACT_ATOMS: atom_id res chain seq x y z
N GLN A 1 -24.49 -43.06 0.30
CA GLN A 1 -24.94 -41.66 0.25
C GLN A 1 -24.24 -40.72 1.24
N LEU A 2 -23.36 -41.19 2.15
CA LEU A 2 -22.67 -40.33 3.14
C LEU A 2 -21.56 -39.42 2.55
N GLY A 3 -20.88 -39.83 1.47
CA GLY A 3 -19.82 -39.02 0.85
C GLY A 3 -20.33 -37.73 0.18
N SER A 4 -21.56 -37.74 -0.33
CA SER A 4 -22.23 -36.62 -1.01
C SER A 4 -22.46 -35.43 -0.07
N ALA A 5 -23.03 -35.70 1.12
CA ALA A 5 -23.28 -34.66 2.12
C ALA A 5 -21.97 -34.09 2.70
N HIS A 6 -20.93 -34.91 2.79
CA HIS A 6 -19.62 -34.50 3.31
C HIS A 6 -18.93 -33.47 2.40
N GLU A 7 -19.05 -33.58 1.07
CA GLU A 7 -18.45 -32.60 0.15
C GLU A 7 -19.09 -31.22 0.26
N VAL A 8 -20.42 -31.15 0.34
CA VAL A 8 -21.16 -29.89 0.53
C VAL A 8 -20.83 -29.25 1.87
N GLN A 9 -20.77 -30.04 2.95
CA GLN A 9 -20.39 -29.54 4.28
C GLN A 9 -18.94 -29.03 4.32
N ARG A 10 -18.02 -29.70 3.62
CA ARG A 10 -16.64 -29.24 3.52
C ARG A 10 -16.55 -27.91 2.77
N PHE A 11 -17.21 -27.80 1.61
CA PHE A 11 -17.28 -26.54 0.86
C PHE A 11 -17.82 -25.42 1.75
N GLN A 12 -18.88 -25.70 2.50
CA GLN A 12 -19.47 -24.74 3.41
C GLN A 12 -18.46 -24.18 4.41
N ARG A 13 -17.77 -25.08 5.12
CA ARG A 13 -16.77 -24.69 6.12
C ARG A 13 -15.62 -23.92 5.47
N ASP A 14 -15.14 -24.40 4.32
CA ASP A 14 -14.03 -23.77 3.60
C ASP A 14 -14.40 -22.35 3.12
N VAL A 15 -15.67 -22.09 2.76
CA VAL A 15 -16.20 -20.74 2.47
C VAL A 15 -16.20 -19.87 3.72
N ASP A 16 -16.71 -20.37 4.85
CA ASP A 16 -16.81 -19.60 6.08
C ASP A 16 -15.42 -19.22 6.62
N GLU A 17 -14.46 -20.17 6.64
CA GLU A 17 -13.06 -19.90 7.01
C GLU A 17 -12.42 -18.84 6.09
N THR A 18 -12.72 -18.88 4.79
CA THR A 18 -12.18 -17.90 3.83
C THR A 18 -12.84 -16.53 4.02
N LYS A 19 -14.12 -16.46 4.40
CA LYS A 19 -14.79 -15.21 4.76
C LYS A 19 -14.20 -14.57 6.01
N ASP A 20 -13.87 -15.37 7.03
CA ASP A 20 -13.20 -14.86 8.23
C ASP A 20 -11.83 -14.24 7.89
N TRP A 21 -11.08 -14.87 6.99
CA TRP A 21 -9.81 -14.33 6.50
C TRP A 21 -10.00 -13.05 5.67
N ILE A 22 -11.03 -12.98 4.83
CA ILE A 22 -11.39 -11.75 4.10
C ILE A 22 -11.67 -10.62 5.09
N GLN A 23 -12.46 -10.88 6.14
CA GLN A 23 -12.80 -9.86 7.14
C GLN A 23 -11.56 -9.37 7.89
N GLU A 24 -10.67 -10.27 8.31
CA GLU A 24 -9.41 -9.90 8.96
C GLU A 24 -8.56 -8.96 8.07
N LYS A 25 -8.49 -9.25 6.77
CA LYS A 25 -7.75 -8.39 5.81
C LYS A 25 -8.47 -7.08 5.53
N ASP A 26 -9.81 -7.06 5.53
CA ASP A 26 -10.59 -5.83 5.39
C ASP A 26 -10.39 -4.88 6.58
N ASP A 27 -10.33 -5.43 7.79
CA ASP A 27 -10.03 -4.68 9.02
C ASP A 27 -8.60 -4.12 8.98
N ALA A 28 -7.63 -4.88 8.49
CA ALA A 28 -6.27 -4.41 8.30
C ALA A 28 -6.18 -3.24 7.29
N LEU A 29 -7.11 -3.15 6.33
CA LEU A 29 -7.24 -2.05 5.38
C LEU A 29 -8.05 -0.87 5.91
N ALA A 30 -8.71 -0.98 7.08
CA ALA A 30 -9.55 0.09 7.62
C ALA A 30 -8.75 1.30 8.13
N ALA A 31 -7.45 1.14 8.37
CA ALA A 31 -6.57 2.26 8.71
C ALA A 31 -6.49 3.26 7.53
N ASP A 32 -6.73 4.54 7.80
CA ASP A 32 -6.60 5.62 6.80
C ASP A 32 -5.25 6.33 6.85
N ASP A 33 -4.32 5.86 7.71
CA ASP A 33 -2.96 6.40 7.80
C ASP A 33 -2.21 6.21 6.48
N CYS A 34 -1.64 7.31 5.99
CA CYS A 34 -0.86 7.39 4.76
C CYS A 34 0.59 7.85 5.00
N GLY A 35 1.04 8.01 6.25
CA GLY A 35 2.39 8.47 6.59
C GLY A 35 2.56 9.98 6.50
N HIS A 36 3.50 10.53 7.28
CA HIS A 36 3.75 11.98 7.41
C HIS A 36 5.16 12.39 6.98
N ASP A 37 6.00 11.43 6.57
CA ASP A 37 7.33 11.62 6.01
C ASP A 37 7.69 10.44 5.10
N LEU A 38 8.78 10.55 4.34
CA LEU A 38 9.20 9.49 3.42
C LEU A 38 9.37 8.13 4.09
N ARG A 39 9.93 8.10 5.30
CA ARG A 39 10.23 6.85 6.01
C ARG A 39 8.96 6.13 6.45
N SER A 40 7.99 6.86 6.98
CA SER A 40 6.70 6.32 7.41
C SER A 40 5.89 5.82 6.22
N VAL A 41 5.84 6.57 5.12
CA VAL A 41 5.15 6.12 3.88
C VAL A 41 5.78 4.83 3.34
N GLN A 42 7.11 4.76 3.23
CA GLN A 42 7.81 3.55 2.76
C GLN A 42 7.55 2.34 3.67
N THR A 43 7.44 2.55 4.98
CA THR A 43 7.09 1.49 5.92
C THR A 43 5.67 0.97 5.67
N LEU A 44 4.71 1.89 5.44
CA LEU A 44 3.33 1.53 5.10
C LEU A 44 3.23 0.82 3.75
N GLN A 45 4.00 1.24 2.74
CA GLN A 45 4.08 0.58 1.43
C GLN A 45 4.57 -0.88 1.57
N ARG A 46 5.65 -1.13 2.32
CA ARG A 46 6.12 -2.51 2.57
C ARG A 46 5.10 -3.37 3.31
N LYS A 47 4.38 -2.78 4.28
CA LYS A 47 3.27 -3.47 4.95
C LYS A 47 2.16 -3.82 3.96
N HIS A 48 1.85 -2.90 3.04
CA HIS A 48 0.86 -3.12 1.99
C HIS A 48 1.30 -4.19 0.99
N GLU A 49 2.56 -4.24 0.59
CA GLU A 49 3.11 -5.34 -0.24
C GLU A 49 3.01 -6.71 0.46
N GLY A 50 3.12 -6.75 1.79
CA GLY A 50 2.80 -7.93 2.59
C GLY A 50 1.34 -8.35 2.41
N LEU A 51 0.42 -7.38 2.58
CA LEU A 51 -1.01 -7.61 2.39
C LEU A 51 -1.34 -8.06 0.95
N GLU A 52 -0.73 -7.48 -0.08
CA GLU A 52 -0.95 -7.89 -1.48
C GLU A 52 -0.55 -9.35 -1.74
N ARG A 53 0.50 -9.85 -1.07
CA ARG A 53 0.88 -11.27 -1.14
C ARG A 53 -0.16 -12.17 -0.48
N ASP A 54 -0.68 -11.76 0.68
CA ASP A 54 -1.77 -12.49 1.34
C ASP A 54 -3.03 -12.51 0.46
N LEU A 55 -3.34 -11.38 -0.19
CA LEU A 55 -4.46 -11.30 -1.14
C LEU A 55 -4.24 -12.22 -2.34
N ALA A 56 -3.03 -12.34 -2.88
CA ALA A 56 -2.77 -13.27 -3.98
C ALA A 56 -3.12 -14.72 -3.59
N ALA A 57 -2.69 -15.18 -2.41
CA ALA A 57 -3.02 -16.51 -1.90
C ALA A 57 -4.54 -16.67 -1.65
N LEU A 58 -5.20 -15.61 -1.17
CA LEU A 58 -6.65 -15.61 -0.97
C LEU A 58 -7.40 -15.68 -2.31
N GLY A 59 -6.92 -14.99 -3.34
CA GLY A 59 -7.45 -15.05 -4.70
C GLY A 59 -7.41 -16.47 -5.27
N ASP A 60 -6.29 -17.17 -5.12
CA ASP A 60 -6.18 -18.58 -5.52
C ASP A 60 -7.19 -19.47 -4.79
N ARG A 61 -7.39 -19.23 -3.48
CA ARG A 61 -8.38 -19.95 -2.68
C ARG A 61 -9.81 -19.67 -3.14
N ILE A 62 -10.12 -18.41 -3.48
CA ILE A 62 -11.43 -18.02 -4.02
C ILE A 62 -11.70 -18.72 -5.36
N HIS A 63 -10.72 -18.77 -6.26
CA HIS A 63 -10.85 -19.51 -7.51
C HIS A 63 -11.13 -21.01 -7.30
N GLN A 64 -10.44 -21.66 -6.35
CA GLN A 64 -10.70 -23.07 -6.02
C GLN A 64 -12.12 -23.29 -5.45
N LEU A 65 -12.62 -22.35 -4.64
CA LEU A 65 -13.97 -22.40 -4.11
C LEU A 65 -15.02 -22.18 -5.21
N ASP A 66 -14.74 -21.30 -6.17
CA ASP A 66 -15.59 -21.05 -7.34
C ASP A 66 -15.74 -22.30 -8.21
N ASP A 67 -14.63 -22.96 -8.54
CA ASP A 67 -14.61 -24.24 -9.26
C ASP A 67 -15.37 -25.34 -8.50
N THR A 68 -15.16 -25.40 -7.17
CA THR A 68 -15.84 -26.37 -6.31
C THR A 68 -17.36 -26.12 -6.30
N ALA A 69 -17.79 -24.87 -6.17
CA ALA A 69 -19.20 -24.49 -6.21
C ALA A 69 -19.83 -24.89 -7.55
N GLY A 70 -19.16 -24.60 -8.67
CA GLY A 70 -19.61 -25.00 -10.00
C GLY A 70 -19.80 -26.51 -10.14
N ARG A 71 -18.87 -27.31 -9.60
CA ARG A 71 -19.02 -28.78 -9.57
C ARG A 71 -20.20 -29.21 -8.70
N LEU A 72 -20.31 -28.68 -7.47
CA LEU A 72 -21.34 -29.08 -6.50
C LEU A 72 -22.76 -28.74 -6.98
N VAL A 73 -22.95 -27.63 -7.69
CA VAL A 73 -24.24 -27.26 -8.29
C VAL A 73 -24.74 -28.33 -9.26
N ASN A 74 -23.83 -28.96 -10.01
CA ASN A 74 -24.16 -30.01 -10.96
C ASN A 74 -24.32 -31.38 -10.31
N THR A 75 -23.51 -31.69 -9.28
CA THR A 75 -23.50 -33.03 -8.65
C THR A 75 -24.48 -33.16 -7.48
N HIS A 76 -24.92 -32.04 -6.89
CA HIS A 76 -25.84 -31.99 -5.74
C HIS A 76 -26.96 -30.96 -5.94
N PRO A 77 -27.90 -31.21 -6.88
CA PRO A 77 -28.98 -30.27 -7.19
C PRO A 77 -29.79 -29.83 -5.96
N GLU A 78 -29.92 -30.70 -4.96
CA GLU A 78 -30.61 -30.44 -3.69
C GLU A 78 -29.97 -29.33 -2.84
N SER A 79 -28.69 -29.02 -3.08
CA SER A 79 -27.93 -27.99 -2.35
C SER A 79 -27.49 -26.83 -3.24
N SER A 80 -27.90 -26.84 -4.51
CA SER A 80 -27.43 -25.92 -5.54
C SER A 80 -27.73 -24.46 -5.21
N GLU A 81 -28.95 -24.16 -4.77
CA GLU A 81 -29.35 -22.79 -4.38
C GLU A 81 -28.50 -22.23 -3.24
N THR A 82 -28.24 -23.03 -2.20
CA THR A 82 -27.39 -22.64 -1.07
C THR A 82 -25.94 -22.45 -1.50
N THR A 83 -25.43 -23.34 -2.36
CA THR A 83 -24.07 -23.29 -2.90
C THR A 83 -23.86 -22.01 -3.73
N ILE A 84 -24.78 -21.71 -4.64
CA ILE A 84 -24.73 -20.50 -5.50
C ILE A 84 -24.80 -19.24 -4.64
N THR A 85 -25.66 -19.22 -3.62
CA THR A 85 -25.81 -18.06 -2.73
C THR A 85 -24.47 -17.74 -2.05
N LYS A 86 -23.82 -18.75 -1.49
CA LYS A 86 -22.54 -18.58 -0.78
C LYS A 86 -21.35 -18.27 -1.69
N GLN A 87 -21.32 -18.87 -2.87
CA GLN A 87 -20.38 -18.50 -3.92
C GLN A 87 -20.51 -17.02 -4.28
N LYS A 88 -21.73 -16.52 -4.48
CA LYS A 88 -21.96 -15.09 -4.78
C LYS A 88 -21.51 -14.20 -3.63
N GLU A 89 -21.87 -14.52 -2.40
CA GLU A 89 -21.48 -13.73 -1.23
C GLU A 89 -19.96 -13.62 -1.09
N ILE A 90 -19.23 -14.73 -1.18
CA ILE A 90 -17.77 -14.69 -1.01
C ILE A 90 -17.07 -13.94 -2.16
N ILE A 91 -17.58 -14.05 -3.39
CA ILE A 91 -17.07 -13.28 -4.54
C ILE A 91 -17.32 -11.78 -4.37
N GLN A 92 -18.49 -11.40 -3.83
CA GLN A 92 -18.81 -10.00 -3.55
C GLN A 92 -17.88 -9.41 -2.49
N GLU A 93 -17.66 -10.12 -1.37
CA GLU A 93 -16.72 -9.68 -0.33
C GLU A 93 -15.28 -9.60 -0.85
N TRP A 94 -14.85 -10.58 -1.65
CA TRP A 94 -13.55 -10.57 -2.32
C TRP A 94 -13.37 -9.36 -3.25
N THR A 95 -14.39 -9.05 -4.05
CA THR A 95 -14.37 -7.89 -4.97
C THR A 95 -14.29 -6.57 -4.19
N ARG A 96 -15.02 -6.47 -3.08
CA ARG A 96 -14.98 -5.31 -2.17
C ARG A 96 -13.59 -5.13 -1.57
N LEU A 97 -13.00 -6.22 -1.04
CA LEU A 97 -11.68 -6.22 -0.43
C LEU A 97 -10.59 -5.78 -1.42
N THR A 98 -10.56 -6.37 -2.61
CA THR A 98 -9.57 -6.06 -3.65
C THR A 98 -9.68 -4.63 -4.17
N THR A 99 -10.91 -4.11 -4.29
CA THR A 99 -11.15 -2.70 -4.63
C THR A 99 -10.58 -1.76 -3.57
N LYS A 100 -10.82 -2.05 -2.28
CA LYS A 100 -10.29 -1.26 -1.16
C LYS A 100 -8.76 -1.33 -1.08
N ALA A 101 -8.18 -2.52 -1.30
CA ALA A 101 -6.74 -2.70 -1.34
C ALA A 101 -6.10 -1.86 -2.44
N LYS A 102 -6.65 -1.89 -3.67
CA LYS A 102 -6.18 -1.07 -4.78
C LYS A 102 -6.26 0.43 -4.48
N ALA A 103 -7.39 0.90 -3.94
CA ALA A 103 -7.54 2.30 -3.56
C ALA A 103 -6.53 2.73 -2.48
N ARG A 104 -6.23 1.84 -1.51
CA ARG A 104 -5.19 2.12 -0.50
C ARG A 104 -3.79 2.16 -1.11
N LYS A 105 -3.49 1.32 -2.09
CA LYS A 105 -2.21 1.38 -2.84
C LYS A 105 -2.03 2.74 -3.51
N GLU A 106 -3.05 3.21 -4.23
CA GLU A 106 -3.05 4.50 -4.91
C GLU A 106 -2.79 5.65 -3.91
N LYS A 107 -3.52 5.68 -2.79
CA LYS A 107 -3.28 6.67 -1.72
C LYS A 107 -1.84 6.64 -1.16
N LEU A 108 -1.25 5.46 -0.99
CA LEU A 108 0.12 5.32 -0.49
C LEU A 108 1.17 5.76 -1.52
N LEU A 109 0.88 5.64 -2.82
CA LEU A 109 1.73 6.17 -3.90
C LEU A 109 1.65 7.69 -3.93
N ASP A 110 0.45 8.26 -3.91
CA ASP A 110 0.24 9.71 -3.88
C ASP A 110 0.93 10.35 -2.66
N SER A 111 0.79 9.73 -1.49
CA SER A 111 1.48 10.18 -0.26
C SER A 111 3.00 10.13 -0.41
N TYR A 112 3.53 9.08 -1.05
CA TYR A 112 4.97 8.96 -1.27
C TYR A 112 5.50 10.09 -2.15
N ASP A 113 4.82 10.37 -3.26
CA ASP A 113 5.20 11.44 -4.18
C ASP A 113 5.13 12.82 -3.48
N LEU A 114 4.09 13.06 -2.68
CA LEU A 114 3.97 14.27 -1.89
C LEU A 114 5.12 14.40 -0.88
N GLN A 115 5.41 13.36 -0.10
CA GLN A 115 6.46 13.41 0.91
C GLN A 115 7.86 13.54 0.30
N ARG A 116 8.07 12.96 -0.89
CA ARG A 116 9.29 13.16 -1.68
C ARG A 116 9.46 14.62 -2.08
N PHE A 117 8.42 15.20 -2.68
CA PHE A 117 8.42 16.60 -3.07
C PHE A 117 8.69 17.53 -1.87
N LEU A 118 8.06 17.28 -0.72
CA LEU A 118 8.28 18.08 0.49
C LEU A 118 9.68 17.91 1.08
N ALA A 119 10.31 16.75 0.92
CA ALA A 119 11.71 16.56 1.28
C ALA A 119 12.62 17.40 0.37
N ASP A 120 12.46 17.27 -0.96
CA ASP A 120 13.24 18.01 -1.95
C ASP A 120 13.09 19.53 -1.77
N TYR A 121 11.87 20.01 -1.48
CA TYR A 121 11.59 21.42 -1.21
C TYR A 121 12.30 21.93 0.05
N ARG A 122 12.34 21.13 1.13
CA ARG A 122 13.04 21.50 2.37
C ARG A 122 14.54 21.57 2.15
N ASP A 123 15.10 20.61 1.41
CA ASP A 123 16.52 20.58 1.08
C ASP A 123 16.91 21.79 0.23
N LEU A 124 16.11 22.11 -0.80
CA LEU A 124 16.32 23.30 -1.63
C LEU A 124 16.21 24.59 -0.82
N THR A 125 15.19 24.70 0.05
CA THR A 125 15.00 25.89 0.91
C THR A 125 16.17 26.06 1.86
N SER A 126 16.67 24.96 2.44
CA SER A 126 17.87 24.99 3.29
C SER A 126 19.08 25.44 2.49
N TRP A 127 19.28 24.93 1.28
CA TRP A 127 20.38 25.33 0.41
C TRP A 127 20.32 26.82 0.04
N ILE A 128 19.15 27.33 -0.35
CA ILE A 128 18.95 28.75 -0.65
C ILE A 128 19.26 29.61 0.57
N ASN A 129 18.76 29.24 1.76
CA ASN A 129 19.01 30.00 2.98
C ASN A 129 20.50 30.01 3.35
N SER A 130 21.20 28.89 3.17
CA SER A 130 22.66 28.83 3.35
C SER A 130 23.39 29.73 2.35
N MET A 131 22.98 29.73 1.07
CA MET A 131 23.56 30.60 0.05
C MET A 131 23.30 32.08 0.34
N MET A 132 22.07 32.45 0.73
CA MET A 132 21.74 33.82 1.12
C MET A 132 22.57 34.31 2.30
N ALA A 133 22.78 33.47 3.32
CA ALA A 133 23.62 33.79 4.46
C ALA A 133 25.09 34.01 4.06
N LEU A 134 25.60 33.24 3.10
CA LEU A 134 26.96 33.40 2.55
C LEU A 134 27.10 34.69 1.74
N VAL A 135 26.12 35.03 0.90
CA VAL A 135 26.17 36.22 0.03
C VAL A 135 25.91 37.51 0.80
N SER A 136 25.09 37.46 1.86
CA SER A 136 24.72 38.62 2.67
C SER A 136 25.69 38.89 3.82
N SER A 137 26.80 38.16 3.91
CA SER A 137 27.81 38.44 4.94
C SER A 137 28.51 39.78 4.60
N ASP A 138 28.13 40.83 5.30
CA ASP A 138 28.68 42.19 5.19
C ASP A 138 30.12 42.33 5.73
N GLU A 139 30.85 41.22 5.84
CA GLU A 139 32.21 41.18 6.36
C GLU A 139 33.18 41.63 5.25
N LEU A 140 33.39 42.95 5.20
CA LEU A 140 34.44 43.54 4.38
C LEU A 140 35.80 43.10 4.92
N ALA A 141 36.63 42.53 4.06
CA ALA A 141 38.00 42.25 4.40
C ALA A 141 38.75 43.54 4.75
N SER A 142 39.44 43.53 5.89
CA SER A 142 40.28 44.65 6.35
C SER A 142 41.68 44.64 5.73
N ASP A 143 42.05 43.55 5.04
CA ASP A 143 43.32 43.37 4.35
C ASP A 143 43.18 42.58 3.04
N VAL A 144 44.25 42.56 2.24
CA VAL A 144 44.29 41.90 0.92
C VAL A 144 44.08 40.38 1.05
N THR A 145 44.67 39.77 2.08
CA THR A 145 44.55 38.32 2.33
C THR A 145 43.11 37.90 2.62
N GLY A 146 42.39 38.66 3.44
CA GLY A 146 40.97 38.44 3.70
C GLY A 146 40.11 38.66 2.46
N ALA A 147 40.48 39.63 1.61
CA ALA A 147 39.75 39.90 0.36
C ALA A 147 39.92 38.75 -0.63
N GLU A 148 41.13 38.21 -0.76
CA GLU A 148 41.43 37.05 -1.59
C GLU A 148 40.68 35.78 -1.11
N ALA A 149 40.63 35.54 0.20
CA ALA A 149 39.91 34.41 0.79
C ALA A 149 38.38 34.49 0.58
N LEU A 150 37.80 35.69 0.69
CA LEU A 150 36.37 35.91 0.38
C LEU A 150 36.07 35.66 -1.10
N LEU A 151 36.98 36.06 -1.99
CA LEU A 151 36.86 35.86 -3.43
C LEU A 151 36.95 34.38 -3.81
N GLU A 152 37.88 33.64 -3.20
CA GLU A 152 38.04 32.19 -3.40
C GLU A 152 36.78 31.42 -2.98
N ARG A 153 36.25 31.70 -1.78
CA ARG A 153 34.97 31.13 -1.30
C ARG A 153 33.81 31.46 -2.23
N HIS A 154 33.75 32.67 -2.77
CA HIS A 154 32.70 33.08 -3.71
C HIS A 154 32.80 32.35 -5.06
N LEU A 155 34.03 32.06 -5.51
CA LEU A 155 34.28 31.33 -6.76
C LEU A 155 33.97 29.84 -6.64
N GLU A 156 34.26 29.21 -5.50
CA GLU A 156 33.94 27.80 -5.23
C GLU A 156 32.43 27.51 -5.25
N HIS A 157 31.61 28.48 -4.88
CA HIS A 157 30.14 28.34 -4.85
C HIS A 157 29.45 28.73 -6.16
N ARG A 158 30.22 29.08 -7.22
CA ARG A 158 29.71 29.58 -8.51
C ARG A 158 29.67 28.54 -9.64
N THR A 159 30.20 27.33 -9.42
CA THR A 159 30.16 26.17 -10.35
C THR A 159 29.06 25.19 -9.97
#